data_AF-A0A9D4T7I1-F1
#
_entry.id   AF-A0A9D4T7I1-F1
#
_cell.length_a   1.000
_cell.length_b   1.000
_cell.length_c   1.000
_cell.angle_alpha   90.00
_cell.angle_beta   90.00
_cell.angle_gamma   90.00
#
_symmetry.space_group_name_H-M   'P 1'
#
loop_
_entity.id
_entity.type
_entity.pdbx_description
1 polymer ?
#
loop_
_entity_poly.entity_id
_entity_poly.type
_entity_poly.pdbx_seq_one_letter_code
_entity_poly.pdbx_strand_id
1 'polypeptide(L)'
;MPGSYRWRGRDASSRTELNPKTLTSGLDDYPRASHPSEDERHVDLYSWLAFSSGVLAEAAHLLNHPSSDSLTSTHHMLSNTALLDKLHLSSKTKRYCDYGLHTDKVRLVEQRPPPGQAPGAPPLPKVRLTMEAPQMQFVEHFGYVSLFPLLLRLLTPDHPALGKLLTDLRNPALLWTNYGLRSLSKDSPMYLQKNTETDPPYWRGPVWININYLAVKALHHYSDLPGPFQEKAFHLYKELRNNIISNILKEYRQSSYIWENYDDITGKGRGSHPFTGWSALVVLLMGEVY
;
A
#
# COMPACT_ATOMS: atom_id res chain seq x y z
N MET A 1 14.24 1.21 16.24
CA MET A 1 13.90 0.08 17.13
C MET A 1 14.48 -1.20 16.52
N PRO A 2 15.07 -2.14 17.27
CA PRO A 2 15.58 -3.38 16.68
C PRO A 2 14.49 -4.11 15.88
N GLY A 3 14.83 -4.61 14.70
CA GLY A 3 13.90 -5.30 13.80
C GLY A 3 12.95 -4.39 13.02
N SER A 4 13.01 -3.07 13.15
CA SER A 4 12.22 -2.15 12.31
C SER A 4 13.02 -1.63 11.11
N TYR A 5 12.35 -1.38 10.00
CA TYR A 5 12.96 -0.84 8.78
C TYR A 5 12.28 0.44 8.32
N ARG A 6 13.06 1.26 7.60
CA ARG A 6 12.62 2.54 7.06
C ARG A 6 13.18 2.76 5.66
N TRP A 7 12.30 3.19 4.77
CA TRP A 7 12.66 3.64 3.43
C TRP A 7 13.51 4.91 3.52
N ARG A 8 14.65 4.93 2.85
CA ARG A 8 15.49 6.12 2.71
C ARG A 8 15.01 6.96 1.52
N GLY A 9 15.31 8.26 1.54
CA GLY A 9 15.04 9.17 0.42
C GLY A 9 13.74 9.98 0.50
N ARG A 10 12.98 9.92 1.62
CA ARG A 10 11.89 10.87 1.86
C ARG A 10 12.45 12.26 2.15
N ASP A 11 11.85 13.31 1.57
CA ASP A 11 12.28 14.69 1.79
C ASP A 11 11.56 15.32 3.00
N ALA A 12 12.27 15.43 4.12
CA ALA A 12 11.76 16.09 5.33
C ALA A 12 11.61 17.61 5.17
N SER A 13 12.30 18.21 4.21
CA SER A 13 12.29 19.66 3.94
C SER A 13 11.20 20.07 2.95
N SER A 14 10.47 19.11 2.36
CA SER A 14 9.41 19.35 1.40
C SER A 14 8.31 20.25 1.98
N ARG A 15 8.14 21.43 1.38
CA ARG A 15 7.13 22.43 1.76
C ARG A 15 5.98 22.56 0.78
N THR A 16 6.09 22.02 -0.43
CA THR A 16 5.08 22.16 -1.49
C THR A 16 4.19 20.91 -1.63
N GLU A 17 4.60 19.80 -1.01
CA GLU A 17 3.83 18.56 -0.99
C GLU A 17 2.94 18.48 0.24
N LEU A 18 1.68 18.07 0.04
CA LEU A 18 0.72 17.79 1.10
C LEU A 18 1.24 16.68 2.05
N ASN A 19 1.87 15.64 1.49
CA ASN A 19 2.59 14.61 2.22
C ASN A 19 3.88 14.25 1.48
N PRO A 20 5.06 14.19 2.13
CA PRO A 20 6.30 13.92 1.41
C PRO A 20 6.31 12.55 0.77
N LYS A 21 6.67 12.47 -0.52
CA LYS A 21 6.67 11.21 -1.27
C LYS A 21 7.65 10.19 -0.71
N THR A 22 7.43 8.92 -1.06
CA THR A 22 8.35 7.80 -0.77
C THR A 22 8.62 7.01 -2.05
N LEU A 23 9.28 7.66 -3.01
CA LEU A 23 9.56 7.09 -4.34
C LEU A 23 10.27 5.73 -4.28
N THR A 24 11.17 5.55 -3.31
CA THR A 24 11.93 4.31 -3.12
C THR A 24 11.07 3.09 -2.76
N SER A 25 9.83 3.29 -2.32
CA SER A 25 8.89 2.21 -2.03
C SER A 25 8.14 1.69 -3.26
N GLY A 26 8.14 2.44 -4.37
CA GLY A 26 7.31 2.19 -5.54
C GLY A 26 5.84 2.60 -5.39
N LEU A 27 5.43 3.13 -4.23
CA LEU A 27 4.10 3.68 -3.96
C LEU A 27 4.22 5.21 -3.70
N ASP A 28 4.61 5.95 -4.73
CA ASP A 28 5.12 7.32 -4.69
C ASP A 28 4.44 8.27 -3.69
N ASP A 29 3.13 8.52 -3.86
CA ASP A 29 2.34 9.46 -3.07
C ASP A 29 1.44 8.78 -2.03
N TYR A 30 1.63 7.47 -1.78
CA TYR A 30 0.92 6.77 -0.71
C TYR A 30 1.24 7.48 0.62
N PRO A 31 0.21 7.91 1.37
CA PRO A 31 0.43 8.80 2.49
C PRO A 31 1.11 8.06 3.65
N ARG A 32 2.22 8.62 4.13
CA ARG A 32 2.98 8.15 5.31
C ARG A 32 3.03 9.22 6.39
N ALA A 33 3.91 9.09 7.38
CA ALA A 33 4.09 10.10 8.42
C ALA A 33 4.29 11.49 7.77
N SER A 34 3.57 12.50 8.27
CA SER A 34 3.52 13.82 7.62
C SER A 34 4.82 14.62 7.81
N HIS A 35 5.59 14.27 8.83
CA HIS A 35 6.90 14.85 9.12
C HIS A 35 7.94 13.72 9.11
N PRO A 36 8.62 13.48 7.98
CA PRO A 36 9.62 12.42 7.88
C PRO A 36 10.71 12.58 8.95
N SER A 37 11.13 11.47 9.53
CA SER A 37 12.17 11.45 10.57
C SER A 37 12.91 10.12 10.58
N GLU A 38 14.00 10.04 11.34
CA GLU A 38 14.73 8.77 11.51
C GLU A 38 13.93 7.72 12.32
N ASP A 39 12.88 8.15 13.02
CA ASP A 39 12.05 7.30 13.89
C ASP A 39 10.93 6.55 13.17
N GLU A 40 10.77 6.76 11.85
CA GLU A 40 9.72 6.09 11.11
C GLU A 40 9.94 4.58 11.00
N ARG A 41 8.84 3.84 10.94
CA ARG A 41 8.83 2.39 10.69
C ARG A 41 7.86 2.12 9.56
N HIS A 42 8.32 1.45 8.50
CA HIS A 42 7.52 1.19 7.29
C HIS A 42 7.16 -0.30 7.19
N VAL A 43 5.86 -0.60 7.26
CA VAL A 43 5.37 -1.98 7.36
C VAL A 43 5.52 -2.75 6.05
N ASP A 44 5.40 -2.07 4.91
CA ASP A 44 5.64 -2.64 3.59
C ASP A 44 7.10 -3.07 3.41
N LEU A 45 8.06 -2.22 3.81
CA LEU A 45 9.48 -2.57 3.77
C LEU A 45 9.81 -3.73 4.71
N TYR A 46 9.30 -3.70 5.94
CA TYR A 46 9.45 -4.83 6.87
C TYR A 46 8.94 -6.13 6.23
N SER A 47 7.76 -6.08 5.62
CA SER A 47 7.13 -7.25 5.01
C SER A 47 7.94 -7.77 3.83
N TRP A 48 8.48 -6.89 2.98
CA TRP A 48 9.39 -7.27 1.89
C TRP A 48 10.65 -7.98 2.41
N LEU A 49 11.25 -7.50 3.50
CA LEU A 49 12.44 -8.11 4.07
C LEU A 49 12.13 -9.45 4.75
N ALA A 50 10.99 -9.56 5.42
CA ALA A 50 10.51 -10.82 5.98
C ALA A 50 10.32 -11.89 4.89
N PHE A 51 9.66 -11.53 3.80
CA PHE A 51 9.50 -12.42 2.64
C PHE A 51 10.83 -12.77 1.98
N SER A 52 11.65 -11.76 1.67
CA SER A 52 12.91 -11.94 0.93
C SER A 52 13.94 -12.75 1.71
N SER A 53 13.99 -12.59 3.04
CA SER A 53 14.88 -13.40 3.88
C SER A 53 14.53 -14.89 3.83
N GLY A 54 13.24 -15.24 3.70
CA GLY A 54 12.80 -16.63 3.52
C GLY A 54 13.26 -17.21 2.18
N VAL A 55 13.06 -16.46 1.09
CA VAL A 55 13.53 -16.86 -0.25
C VAL A 55 15.06 -17.05 -0.27
N LEU A 56 15.81 -16.14 0.35
CA LEU A 56 17.26 -16.25 0.43
C LEU A 56 17.72 -17.41 1.31
N ALA A 57 17.03 -17.68 2.43
CA ALA A 57 17.32 -18.81 3.29
C ALA A 57 17.11 -20.14 2.55
N GLU A 58 16.00 -20.27 1.82
CA GLU A 58 15.71 -21.46 1.00
C GLU A 58 16.75 -21.65 -0.10
N ALA A 59 17.09 -20.59 -0.84
CA ALA A 59 18.13 -20.64 -1.86
C ALA A 59 19.50 -21.02 -1.27
N ALA A 60 19.88 -20.43 -0.13
CA ALA A 60 21.12 -20.74 0.56
C ALA A 60 21.16 -22.21 1.01
N HIS A 61 20.05 -22.73 1.54
CA HIS A 61 19.92 -24.13 1.92
C HIS A 61 20.09 -25.07 0.72
N LEU A 62 19.39 -24.81 -0.40
CA LEU A 62 19.48 -25.61 -1.63
C LEU A 62 20.89 -25.63 -2.23
N LEU A 63 21.64 -24.53 -2.07
CA LEU A 63 23.00 -24.38 -2.56
C LEU A 63 24.08 -24.84 -1.56
N ASN A 64 23.69 -25.32 -0.37
CA ASN A 64 24.60 -25.60 0.75
C ASN A 64 25.53 -24.41 1.08
N HIS A 65 25.00 -23.18 0.98
CA HIS A 65 25.78 -21.96 1.20
C HIS A 65 26.06 -21.76 2.71
N PRO A 66 27.28 -21.35 3.12
CA PRO A 66 27.65 -21.21 4.54
C PRO A 66 26.77 -20.25 5.35
N SER A 67 26.06 -19.34 4.69
CA SER A 67 25.13 -18.38 5.33
C SER A 67 23.70 -18.92 5.54
N SER A 68 23.42 -20.19 5.21
CA SER A 68 22.08 -20.79 5.33
C SER A 68 21.48 -20.59 6.72
N ASP A 69 22.24 -20.89 7.79
CA ASP A 69 21.74 -20.81 9.16
C ASP A 69 21.46 -19.38 9.62
N SER A 70 22.31 -18.42 9.24
CA SER A 70 22.14 -17.01 9.61
C SER A 70 20.97 -16.36 8.86
N LEU A 71 20.76 -16.72 7.59
CA LEU A 71 19.61 -16.28 6.80
C LEU A 71 18.30 -16.88 7.34
N THR A 72 18.31 -18.17 7.68
CA THR A 72 17.16 -18.85 8.31
C THR A 72 16.81 -18.19 9.65
N SER A 73 17.81 -17.90 10.49
CA SER A 73 17.61 -17.21 11.77
C SER A 73 17.02 -15.81 11.58
N THR A 74 17.48 -15.09 10.55
CA THR A 74 16.93 -13.78 10.19
C THR A 74 15.47 -13.90 9.73
N HIS A 75 15.16 -14.88 8.87
CA HIS A 75 13.80 -15.14 8.44
C HIS A 75 12.88 -15.45 9.62
N HIS A 76 13.27 -16.36 10.53
CA HIS A 76 12.48 -16.69 11.72
C HIS A 76 12.20 -15.48 12.62
N MET A 77 13.16 -14.56 12.74
CA MET A 77 12.97 -13.33 13.49
C MET A 77 11.97 -12.38 12.81
N LEU A 78 12.06 -12.22 11.48
CA LEU A 78 11.21 -11.31 10.70
C LEU A 78 9.82 -11.88 10.38
N SER A 79 9.64 -13.19 10.36
CA SER A 79 8.34 -13.85 10.19
C SER A 79 7.60 -14.04 11.52
N ASN A 80 8.20 -13.64 12.65
CA ASN A 80 7.56 -13.68 13.95
C ASN A 80 6.42 -12.64 14.03
N THR A 81 5.18 -13.12 14.05
CA THR A 81 3.97 -12.27 14.11
C THR A 81 3.92 -11.38 15.34
N ALA A 82 4.46 -11.80 16.49
CA ALA A 82 4.49 -10.97 17.70
C ALA A 82 5.43 -9.75 17.54
N LEU A 83 6.54 -9.91 16.81
CA LEU A 83 7.42 -8.78 16.49
C LEU A 83 6.74 -7.83 15.51
N LEU A 84 6.15 -8.37 14.43
CA LEU A 84 5.38 -7.59 13.47
C LEU A 84 4.26 -6.78 14.16
N ASP A 85 3.47 -7.43 15.02
CA ASP A 85 2.39 -6.80 15.77
C ASP A 85 2.90 -5.69 16.68
N LYS A 86 3.96 -5.96 17.45
CA LYS A 86 4.58 -4.96 18.33
C LYS A 86 5.03 -3.72 17.56
N LEU A 87 5.55 -3.89 16.35
CA LEU A 87 6.11 -2.80 15.56
C LEU A 87 5.05 -2.01 14.79
N HIS A 88 4.00 -2.70 14.30
CA HIS A 88 3.13 -2.20 13.24
C HIS A 88 1.62 -2.35 13.49
N LEU A 89 1.15 -3.12 14.48
CA LEU A 89 -0.30 -3.27 14.71
C LEU A 89 -0.83 -2.16 15.63
N SER A 90 -1.65 -1.26 15.06
CA SER A 90 -2.30 -0.20 15.84
C SER A 90 -3.27 -0.80 16.86
N SER A 91 -3.09 -0.48 18.13
CA SER A 91 -3.99 -0.91 19.21
C SER A 91 -5.39 -0.30 19.08
N LYS A 92 -5.50 0.87 18.42
CA LYS A 92 -6.74 1.63 18.22
C LYS A 92 -7.58 1.09 17.08
N THR A 93 -6.99 0.93 15.89
CA THR A 93 -7.72 0.50 14.68
C THR A 93 -7.62 -1.00 14.41
N LYS A 94 -6.74 -1.72 15.11
CA LYS A 94 -6.41 -3.13 14.87
C LYS A 94 -5.97 -3.40 13.43
N ARG A 95 -5.25 -2.44 12.83
CA ARG A 95 -4.71 -2.48 11.46
C ARG A 95 -3.20 -2.36 11.50
N TYR A 96 -2.55 -2.94 10.50
CA TYR A 96 -1.13 -2.71 10.29
C TYR A 96 -0.90 -1.32 9.68
N CYS A 97 0.03 -0.59 10.29
CA CYS A 97 0.31 0.80 9.98
C CYS A 97 1.82 1.04 9.92
N ASP A 98 2.20 2.04 9.13
CA ASP A 98 3.45 2.74 9.37
C ASP A 98 3.40 3.46 10.73
N TYR A 99 4.56 3.82 11.25
CA TYR A 99 4.69 4.62 12.47
C TYR A 99 5.62 5.77 12.22
N GLY A 100 5.35 6.95 12.79
CA GLY A 100 6.23 8.10 12.68
C GLY A 100 5.62 9.37 13.26
N LEU A 101 6.32 10.51 13.05
CA LEU A 101 5.86 11.82 13.48
C LEU A 101 4.77 12.33 12.52
N HIS A 102 3.51 12.29 12.96
CA HIS A 102 2.37 12.46 12.07
C HIS A 102 1.26 13.33 12.65
N THR A 103 0.51 13.95 11.74
CA THR A 103 -0.76 14.65 11.92
C THR A 103 -1.47 14.68 10.57
N ASP A 104 -2.79 14.43 10.57
CA ASP A 104 -3.66 14.60 9.40
C ASP A 104 -3.99 16.06 9.11
N LYS A 105 -3.67 16.97 10.05
CA LYS A 105 -4.09 18.37 10.02
C LYS A 105 -3.11 19.21 9.21
N VAL A 106 -2.97 18.84 7.95
CA VAL A 106 -2.16 19.53 6.94
C VAL A 106 -3.03 19.97 5.77
N ARG A 107 -2.68 21.10 5.15
CA ARG A 107 -3.32 21.54 3.90
C ARG A 107 -2.37 22.40 3.07
N LEU A 108 -2.57 22.42 1.76
CA LEU A 108 -1.88 23.35 0.87
C LEU A 108 -2.58 24.73 0.91
N VAL A 109 -1.80 25.80 1.12
CA VAL A 109 -2.28 27.18 1.19
C VAL A 109 -1.51 28.08 0.24
N GLU A 110 -2.18 29.12 -0.26
CA GLU A 110 -1.57 30.16 -1.08
C GLU A 110 -0.51 30.92 -0.28
N GLN A 111 0.59 31.29 -0.94
CA GLN A 111 1.60 32.15 -0.34
C GLN A 111 1.21 33.63 -0.50
N ARG A 112 1.64 34.47 0.45
CA ARG A 112 1.55 35.92 0.29
C ARG A 112 2.63 36.40 -0.68
N PRO A 113 2.28 37.19 -1.71
CA PRO A 113 3.25 37.86 -2.58
C PRO A 113 4.29 38.65 -1.76
N PRO A 114 5.60 38.57 -2.07
CA PRO A 114 6.59 39.45 -1.47
C PRO A 114 6.29 40.93 -1.78
N PRO A 115 6.62 41.86 -0.86
CA PRO A 115 6.46 43.29 -1.10
C PRO A 115 7.21 43.73 -2.38
N GLY A 116 6.53 44.45 -3.28
CA GLY A 116 7.12 44.95 -4.52
C GLY A 116 6.98 44.03 -5.74
N GLN A 117 6.25 42.91 -5.64
CA GLN A 117 5.95 42.07 -6.81
C GLN A 117 5.09 42.83 -7.83
N ALA A 118 5.49 42.79 -9.11
CA ALA A 118 4.81 43.51 -10.19
C ALA A 118 3.35 43.02 -10.38
N PRO A 119 2.41 43.91 -10.72
CA PRO A 119 1.05 43.52 -11.09
C PRO A 119 1.07 42.53 -12.27
N GLY A 120 0.41 41.37 -12.12
CA GLY A 120 0.33 40.34 -13.16
C GLY A 120 1.44 39.28 -13.14
N ALA A 121 2.30 39.26 -12.12
CA ALA A 121 3.25 38.16 -11.95
C ALA A 121 2.53 36.80 -11.73
N PRO A 122 3.13 35.67 -12.15
CA PRO A 122 2.57 34.34 -11.90
C PRO A 122 2.33 34.08 -10.40
N PRO A 123 1.27 33.32 -10.04
CA PRO A 123 1.03 32.94 -8.65
C PRO A 123 2.20 32.10 -8.10
N LEU A 124 2.50 32.28 -6.82
CA LEU A 124 3.50 31.49 -6.11
C LEU A 124 2.96 30.06 -5.88
N PRO A 125 3.82 29.03 -5.87
CA PRO A 125 3.37 27.67 -5.59
C PRO A 125 2.79 27.57 -4.18
N LYS A 126 1.72 26.81 -3.99
CA LYS A 126 1.19 26.52 -2.65
C LYS A 126 2.22 25.89 -1.74
N VAL A 127 2.08 26.20 -0.46
CA VAL A 127 2.89 25.62 0.62
C VAL A 127 2.01 24.85 1.59
N ARG A 128 2.54 23.77 2.16
CA ARG A 128 1.91 22.99 3.21
C ARG A 128 1.93 23.79 4.51
N LEU A 129 0.74 23.99 5.07
CA LEU A 129 0.53 24.47 6.41
C LEU A 129 0.16 23.29 7.33
N THR A 130 0.91 23.15 8.42
CA THR A 130 0.59 22.23 9.53
C THR A 130 -0.26 22.98 10.55
N MET A 131 -1.50 22.53 10.76
CA MET A 131 -2.50 23.18 11.61
C MET A 131 -2.50 22.66 13.06
N GLU A 132 -2.07 21.43 13.28
CA GLU A 132 -1.86 20.84 14.61
C GLU A 132 -0.47 20.23 14.70
N ALA A 133 0.18 20.32 15.86
CA ALA A 133 1.50 19.77 16.06
C ALA A 133 1.49 18.25 15.84
N PRO A 134 2.45 17.68 15.07
CA PRO A 134 2.52 16.25 14.86
C PRO A 134 2.96 15.53 16.13
N GLN A 135 2.55 14.26 16.26
CA GLN A 135 2.92 13.39 17.37
C GLN A 135 3.44 12.05 16.84
N MET A 136 4.29 11.38 17.62
CA MET A 136 4.73 10.02 17.31
C MET A 136 3.54 9.07 17.47
N GLN A 137 3.07 8.50 16.37
CA GLN A 137 1.89 7.65 16.35
C GLN A 137 1.90 6.68 15.17
N PHE A 138 0.99 5.71 15.20
CA PHE A 138 0.66 4.92 14.02
C PHE A 138 -0.04 5.82 12.99
N VAL A 139 0.36 5.70 11.73
CA VAL A 139 -0.21 6.44 10.61
C VAL A 139 -1.38 5.64 10.06
N GLU A 140 -2.60 6.01 10.45
CA GLU A 140 -3.81 5.20 10.22
C GLU A 140 -4.43 5.38 8.82
N HIS A 141 -3.59 5.45 7.78
CA HIS A 141 -4.03 5.45 6.38
C HIS A 141 -4.20 4.01 5.87
N PHE A 142 -5.41 3.48 6.01
CA PHE A 142 -5.72 2.13 5.53
C PHE A 142 -5.72 2.06 4.00
N GLY A 143 -4.97 1.11 3.45
CA GLY A 143 -4.74 0.97 2.01
C GLY A 143 -3.76 -0.16 1.74
N TYR A 144 -3.16 -0.18 0.54
CA TYR A 144 -2.23 -1.24 0.14
C TYR A 144 -1.10 -1.49 1.13
N VAL A 145 -0.49 -0.44 1.71
CA VAL A 145 0.59 -0.59 2.71
C VAL A 145 0.12 -1.41 3.91
N SER A 146 -1.10 -1.18 4.41
CA SER A 146 -1.69 -1.96 5.51
C SER A 146 -1.94 -3.43 5.17
N LEU A 147 -2.00 -3.80 3.90
CA LEU A 147 -2.26 -5.16 3.46
C LEU A 147 -0.98 -6.00 3.36
N PHE A 148 0.22 -5.42 3.39
CA PHE A 148 1.46 -6.15 3.11
C PHE A 148 1.67 -7.43 3.93
N PRO A 149 1.35 -7.48 5.24
CA PRO A 149 1.37 -8.73 6.00
C PRO A 149 0.47 -9.83 5.43
N LEU A 150 -0.70 -9.48 4.89
CA LEU A 150 -1.57 -10.41 4.15
C LEU A 150 -0.97 -10.76 2.79
N LEU A 151 -0.59 -9.74 1.99
CA LEU A 151 -0.12 -9.89 0.61
C LEU A 151 1.08 -10.85 0.51
N LEU A 152 1.98 -10.77 1.49
CA LEU A 152 3.19 -11.59 1.57
C LEU A 152 3.05 -12.78 2.53
N ARG A 153 1.82 -13.09 2.96
CA ARG A 153 1.46 -14.30 3.74
C ARG A 153 2.25 -14.45 5.04
N LEU A 154 2.43 -13.35 5.76
CA LEU A 154 3.19 -13.29 7.03
C LEU A 154 2.34 -13.60 8.27
N LEU A 155 1.04 -13.88 8.10
CA LEU A 155 0.11 -14.14 9.19
C LEU A 155 -0.24 -15.62 9.25
N THR A 156 -0.44 -16.16 10.46
CA THR A 156 -0.99 -17.50 10.62
C THR A 156 -2.50 -17.50 10.29
N PRO A 157 -3.08 -18.63 9.83
CA PRO A 157 -4.50 -18.71 9.45
C PRO A 157 -5.50 -18.39 10.56
N ASP A 158 -5.08 -18.49 11.83
CA ASP A 158 -5.86 -18.21 13.04
C ASP A 158 -5.60 -16.82 13.63
N HIS A 159 -4.66 -16.05 13.06
CA HIS A 159 -4.26 -14.76 13.61
C HIS A 159 -5.43 -13.76 13.58
N PRO A 160 -5.81 -13.11 14.70
CA PRO A 160 -6.95 -12.19 14.74
C PRO A 160 -6.84 -11.01 13.74
N ALA A 161 -5.63 -10.54 13.48
CA ALA A 161 -5.40 -9.47 12.49
C ALA A 161 -5.75 -9.91 11.06
N LEU A 162 -5.62 -11.21 10.72
CA LEU A 162 -6.07 -11.74 9.42
C LEU A 162 -7.59 -11.57 9.29
N GLY A 163 -8.35 -12.01 10.31
CA GLY A 163 -9.80 -11.85 10.32
C GLY A 163 -10.23 -10.38 10.20
N LYS A 164 -9.52 -9.46 10.86
CA LYS A 164 -9.77 -8.02 10.75
C LYS A 164 -9.49 -7.49 9.35
N LEU A 165 -8.35 -7.84 8.74
CA LEU A 165 -7.99 -7.45 7.38
C LEU A 165 -9.02 -7.95 6.35
N LEU A 166 -9.43 -9.22 6.43
CA LEU A 166 -10.45 -9.77 5.52
C LEU A 166 -11.81 -9.09 5.70
N THR A 167 -12.16 -8.69 6.94
CA THR A 167 -13.38 -7.92 7.21
C THR A 167 -13.32 -6.54 6.57
N ASP A 168 -12.23 -5.82 6.79
CA ASP A 168 -12.06 -4.47 6.26
C ASP A 168 -11.94 -4.46 4.73
N LEU A 169 -11.26 -5.46 4.16
CA LEU A 169 -11.10 -5.61 2.71
C LEU A 169 -12.43 -5.64 1.98
N ARG A 170 -13.42 -6.36 2.51
CA ARG A 170 -14.75 -6.49 1.87
C ARG A 170 -15.58 -5.21 1.93
N ASN A 171 -15.21 -4.26 2.77
CA ASN A 171 -16.00 -3.07 3.01
C ASN A 171 -15.88 -2.09 1.82
N PRO A 172 -16.99 -1.79 1.10
CA PRO A 172 -16.96 -0.87 -0.04
C PRO A 172 -16.74 0.60 0.35
N ALA A 173 -16.99 0.95 1.62
CA ALA A 173 -16.62 2.25 2.18
C ALA A 173 -15.12 2.37 2.48
N LEU A 174 -14.37 1.26 2.36
CA LEU A 174 -12.91 1.23 2.48
C LEU A 174 -12.29 0.94 1.10
N LEU A 175 -11.80 -0.28 0.89
CA LEU A 175 -11.01 -0.65 -0.29
C LEU A 175 -11.81 -1.39 -1.37
N TRP A 176 -12.93 -2.04 -1.04
CA TRP A 176 -13.63 -2.89 -2.00
C TRP A 176 -14.30 -2.09 -3.13
N THR A 177 -14.16 -2.57 -4.36
CA THR A 177 -14.88 -2.06 -5.54
C THR A 177 -15.29 -3.22 -6.45
N ASN A 178 -16.16 -2.94 -7.42
CA ASN A 178 -16.53 -3.89 -8.48
C ASN A 178 -15.43 -4.07 -9.55
N TYR A 179 -14.27 -3.42 -9.38
CA TYR A 179 -13.18 -3.37 -10.35
C TYR A 179 -11.82 -3.84 -9.76
N GLY A 180 -11.79 -4.13 -8.46
CA GLY A 180 -10.58 -4.46 -7.68
C GLY A 180 -10.52 -3.70 -6.35
N LEU A 181 -9.40 -3.82 -5.63
CA LEU A 181 -9.12 -3.10 -4.39
C LEU A 181 -8.54 -1.72 -4.68
N ARG A 182 -9.05 -0.67 -4.02
CA ARG A 182 -8.45 0.67 -4.01
C ARG A 182 -7.06 0.67 -3.41
N SER A 183 -6.18 1.53 -3.92
CA SER A 183 -4.88 1.74 -3.28
C SER A 183 -4.97 2.38 -1.90
N LEU A 184 -5.98 3.23 -1.68
CA LEU A 184 -6.21 3.93 -0.42
C LEU A 184 -7.70 3.97 -0.09
N SER A 185 -8.02 3.82 1.18
CA SER A 185 -9.40 3.80 1.69
C SER A 185 -10.09 5.15 1.52
N LYS A 186 -11.40 5.12 1.25
CA LYS A 186 -12.24 6.33 1.13
C LYS A 186 -12.38 7.11 2.43
N ASP A 187 -12.18 6.47 3.57
CA ASP A 187 -12.20 7.13 4.89
C ASP A 187 -10.90 7.91 5.19
N SER A 188 -9.86 7.76 4.36
CA SER A 188 -8.61 8.50 4.51
C SER A 188 -8.80 9.96 4.09
N PRO A 189 -8.29 10.94 4.86
CA PRO A 189 -8.30 12.35 4.44
C PRO A 189 -7.45 12.60 3.18
N MET A 190 -6.60 11.65 2.81
CA MET A 190 -5.73 11.72 1.62
C MET A 190 -6.37 11.06 0.38
N TYR A 191 -7.56 10.47 0.49
CA TYR A 191 -8.26 9.84 -0.64
C TYR A 191 -8.53 10.86 -1.76
N LEU A 192 -8.05 10.54 -2.97
CA LEU A 192 -8.08 11.37 -4.17
C LEU A 192 -7.53 12.80 -4.00
N GLN A 193 -6.78 13.06 -2.93
CA GLN A 193 -6.13 14.35 -2.74
C GLN A 193 -4.88 14.44 -3.62
N LYS A 194 -4.74 15.54 -4.35
CA LYS A 194 -3.50 15.90 -5.03
C LYS A 194 -2.36 16.06 -4.03
N ASN A 195 -1.13 15.74 -4.44
CA ASN A 195 0.02 15.95 -3.55
C ASN A 195 0.61 17.35 -3.67
N THR A 196 0.52 17.95 -4.84
CA THR A 196 0.88 19.35 -5.12
C THR A 196 -0.26 19.99 -5.91
N GLU A 197 -0.08 21.20 -6.44
CA GLU A 197 -1.05 21.79 -7.37
C GLU A 197 -1.23 20.96 -8.64
N THR A 198 -0.12 20.39 -9.12
CA THR A 198 -0.01 19.73 -10.42
C THR A 198 0.00 18.21 -10.31
N ASP A 199 0.37 17.64 -9.15
CA ASP A 199 0.54 16.21 -8.98
C ASP A 199 -0.82 15.57 -8.62
N PRO A 200 -1.51 14.90 -9.57
CA PRO A 200 -2.78 14.24 -9.29
C PRO A 200 -2.58 13.07 -8.32
N PRO A 201 -3.65 12.61 -7.65
CA PRO A 201 -3.59 11.39 -6.83
C PRO A 201 -3.17 10.19 -7.69
N TYR A 202 -2.20 9.41 -7.19
CA TYR A 202 -1.65 8.27 -7.93
C TYR A 202 -1.91 6.94 -7.21
N TRP A 203 -1.35 6.79 -6.01
CA TRP A 203 -1.58 5.69 -5.06
C TRP A 203 -2.60 6.07 -3.98
N ARG A 204 -3.51 7.00 -4.28
CA ARG A 204 -4.52 7.55 -3.35
C ARG A 204 -5.98 7.22 -3.70
N GLY A 205 -6.24 6.06 -4.29
CA GLY A 205 -7.59 5.63 -4.66
C GLY A 205 -7.60 4.62 -5.81
N PRO A 206 -6.91 4.89 -6.94
CA PRO A 206 -6.93 4.02 -8.12
C PRO A 206 -6.60 2.56 -7.81
N VAL A 207 -7.09 1.67 -8.68
CA VAL A 207 -6.92 0.22 -8.58
C VAL A 207 -5.70 -0.20 -9.42
N TRP A 208 -4.74 -0.87 -8.78
CA TRP A 208 -3.49 -1.31 -9.42
C TRP A 208 -3.36 -2.84 -9.42
N ILE A 209 -3.01 -3.40 -10.59
CA ILE A 209 -3.12 -4.84 -10.83
C ILE A 209 -2.01 -5.65 -10.15
N ASN A 210 -0.80 -5.10 -10.00
CA ASN A 210 0.28 -5.75 -9.25
C ASN A 210 -0.13 -6.09 -7.79
N ILE A 211 -0.67 -5.13 -7.05
CA ILE A 211 -1.09 -5.34 -5.65
C ILE A 211 -2.35 -6.20 -5.58
N ASN A 212 -3.29 -5.99 -6.50
CA ASN A 212 -4.50 -6.82 -6.59
C ASN A 212 -4.18 -8.29 -6.89
N TYR A 213 -3.18 -8.56 -7.74
CA TYR A 213 -2.69 -9.91 -8.00
C TYR A 213 -2.18 -10.57 -6.71
N LEU A 214 -1.33 -9.87 -5.94
CA LEU A 214 -0.85 -10.37 -4.64
C LEU A 214 -1.99 -10.61 -3.65
N ALA A 215 -3.01 -9.74 -3.64
CA ALA A 215 -4.19 -9.90 -2.79
C ALA A 215 -4.98 -11.16 -3.16
N VAL A 216 -5.29 -11.37 -4.45
CA VAL A 216 -5.97 -12.58 -4.92
C VAL A 216 -5.14 -13.82 -4.60
N LYS A 217 -3.82 -13.78 -4.85
CA LYS A 217 -2.87 -14.86 -4.53
C LYS A 217 -2.83 -15.19 -3.04
N ALA A 218 -2.91 -14.18 -2.16
CA ALA A 218 -2.97 -14.39 -0.72
C ALA A 218 -4.32 -14.98 -0.30
N LEU A 219 -5.44 -14.46 -0.81
CA LEU A 219 -6.78 -14.96 -0.50
C LEU A 219 -6.96 -16.42 -0.92
N HIS A 220 -6.46 -16.81 -2.09
CA HIS A 220 -6.41 -18.22 -2.52
C HIS A 220 -5.61 -19.09 -1.55
N HIS A 221 -4.46 -18.61 -1.07
CA HIS A 221 -3.66 -19.37 -0.12
C HIS A 221 -4.41 -19.59 1.20
N TYR A 222 -5.02 -18.55 1.77
CA TYR A 222 -5.78 -18.68 3.02
C TYR A 222 -7.12 -19.40 2.85
N SER A 223 -7.65 -19.54 1.62
CA SER A 223 -8.83 -20.40 1.38
C SER A 223 -8.51 -21.88 1.41
N ASP A 224 -7.25 -22.26 1.23
CA ASP A 224 -6.80 -23.66 1.19
C ASP A 224 -6.22 -24.12 2.54
N LEU A 225 -6.00 -23.19 3.49
CA LEU A 225 -5.49 -23.51 4.81
C LEU A 225 -6.65 -23.67 5.82
N PRO A 226 -6.63 -24.73 6.66
CA PRO A 226 -7.55 -24.85 7.78
C PRO A 226 -7.42 -23.66 8.73
N GLY A 227 -8.54 -23.02 9.06
CA GLY A 227 -8.56 -21.90 9.99
C GLY A 227 -9.93 -21.23 10.07
N PRO A 228 -10.15 -20.37 11.08
CA PRO A 228 -11.44 -19.71 11.31
C PRO A 228 -11.86 -18.76 10.19
N PHE A 229 -10.94 -18.37 9.31
CA PHE A 229 -11.20 -17.40 8.23
C PHE A 229 -11.15 -18.01 6.82
N GLN A 230 -11.03 -19.33 6.70
CA GLN A 230 -10.88 -20.05 5.43
C GLN A 230 -12.01 -19.75 4.44
N GLU A 231 -13.26 -19.95 4.86
CA GLU A 231 -14.45 -19.71 4.03
C GLU A 231 -14.56 -18.24 3.60
N LYS A 232 -14.23 -17.32 4.51
CA LYS A 232 -14.22 -15.88 4.21
C LYS A 232 -13.15 -15.54 3.15
N ALA A 233 -11.95 -16.10 3.28
CA ALA A 233 -10.89 -15.92 2.29
C ALA A 233 -11.31 -16.47 0.92
N PHE A 234 -11.97 -17.63 0.87
CA PHE A 234 -12.49 -18.24 -0.35
C PHE A 234 -13.50 -17.34 -1.08
N HIS A 235 -14.49 -16.81 -0.36
CA HIS A 235 -15.48 -15.92 -0.98
C HIS A 235 -14.85 -14.63 -1.53
N LEU A 236 -13.95 -14.01 -0.76
CA LEU A 236 -13.23 -12.82 -1.19
C LEU A 236 -12.34 -13.09 -2.40
N TYR A 237 -11.66 -14.23 -2.40
CA TYR A 237 -10.83 -14.70 -3.51
C TYR A 237 -11.65 -14.74 -4.81
N LYS A 238 -12.77 -15.49 -4.83
CA LYS A 238 -13.59 -15.67 -6.04
C LYS A 238 -14.16 -14.34 -6.52
N GLU A 239 -14.69 -13.51 -5.62
CA GLU A 239 -15.32 -12.25 -5.99
C GLU A 239 -14.28 -11.24 -6.50
N LEU A 240 -13.17 -11.04 -5.79
CA LEU A 240 -12.15 -10.08 -6.18
C LEU A 240 -11.54 -10.42 -7.54
N ARG A 241 -11.19 -11.70 -7.75
CA ARG A 241 -10.67 -12.21 -9.01
C ARG A 241 -11.63 -11.90 -10.17
N ASN A 242 -12.91 -12.21 -10.00
CA ASN A 242 -13.93 -11.97 -11.02
C ASN A 242 -14.11 -10.48 -11.34
N ASN A 243 -14.10 -9.61 -10.32
CA ASN A 243 -14.21 -8.16 -10.49
C ASN A 243 -13.06 -7.60 -11.32
N ILE A 244 -11.82 -8.00 -11.02
CA ILE A 244 -10.62 -7.56 -11.75
C ILE A 244 -10.67 -8.02 -13.20
N ILE A 245 -10.88 -9.33 -13.45
CA ILE A 245 -10.88 -9.89 -14.80
C ILE A 245 -11.99 -9.25 -15.64
N SER A 246 -13.20 -9.14 -15.08
CA SER A 246 -14.35 -8.57 -15.81
C SER A 246 -14.10 -7.12 -16.20
N ASN A 247 -13.52 -6.32 -15.30
CA ASN A 247 -13.24 -4.92 -15.59
C ASN A 247 -12.16 -4.76 -16.67
N ILE A 248 -11.03 -5.48 -16.56
CA ILE A 248 -9.95 -5.39 -17.55
C ILE A 248 -10.44 -5.85 -18.93
N LEU A 249 -11.21 -6.95 -19.01
CA LEU A 249 -11.78 -7.41 -20.28
C LEU A 249 -12.78 -6.42 -20.88
N LYS A 250 -13.59 -5.77 -20.05
CA LYS A 250 -14.49 -4.70 -20.49
C LYS A 250 -13.70 -3.53 -21.09
N GLU A 251 -12.71 -3.00 -20.36
CA GLU A 251 -11.90 -1.88 -20.82
C GLU A 251 -11.10 -2.23 -22.08
N TYR A 252 -10.51 -3.42 -22.14
CA TYR A 252 -9.80 -3.89 -23.33
C TYR A 252 -10.72 -3.97 -24.56
N ARG A 253 -11.95 -4.47 -24.42
CA ARG A 253 -12.93 -4.50 -25.51
C ARG A 253 -13.36 -3.11 -25.98
N GLN A 254 -13.40 -2.14 -25.07
CA GLN A 254 -13.85 -0.78 -25.38
C GLN A 254 -12.72 0.10 -25.96
N SER A 255 -11.49 -0.03 -25.45
CA SER A 255 -10.39 0.86 -25.80
C SER A 255 -9.26 0.19 -26.58
N SER A 256 -9.29 -1.14 -26.78
CA SER A 256 -8.20 -1.95 -27.35
C SER A 256 -6.87 -1.89 -26.58
N TYR A 257 -6.89 -1.44 -25.31
CA TYR A 257 -5.70 -1.28 -24.49
C TYR A 257 -5.86 -1.88 -23.10
N ILE A 258 -4.73 -2.33 -22.55
CA ILE A 258 -4.56 -2.59 -21.12
C ILE A 258 -3.89 -1.35 -20.51
N TRP A 259 -4.38 -0.93 -19.35
CA TRP A 259 -3.99 0.33 -18.70
C TRP A 259 -3.15 0.10 -17.46
N GLU A 260 -2.40 1.12 -17.08
CA GLU A 260 -1.52 1.12 -15.91
C GLU A 260 -2.28 0.97 -14.58
N ASN A 261 -3.40 1.68 -14.45
CA ASN A 261 -4.34 1.57 -13.34
C ASN A 261 -5.78 1.81 -13.81
N TYR A 262 -6.74 1.59 -12.90
CA TYR A 262 -8.17 1.71 -13.18
C TYR A 262 -8.84 2.61 -12.14
N ASP A 263 -9.81 3.41 -12.58
CA ASP A 263 -10.61 4.25 -11.69
C ASP A 263 -11.48 3.41 -10.75
N ASP A 264 -11.48 3.74 -9.47
CA ASP A 264 -12.15 2.94 -8.44
C ASP A 264 -13.68 3.13 -8.36
N ILE A 265 -14.23 4.09 -9.12
CA ILE A 265 -15.65 4.42 -9.17
C ILE A 265 -16.30 3.87 -10.44
N THR A 266 -15.62 4.03 -11.57
CA THR A 266 -16.13 3.73 -12.92
C THR A 266 -15.51 2.50 -13.56
N GLY A 267 -14.37 2.04 -13.03
CA GLY A 267 -13.57 0.98 -13.62
C GLY A 267 -12.78 1.40 -14.86
N LYS A 268 -12.89 2.66 -15.30
CA LYS A 268 -12.25 3.14 -16.53
C LYS A 268 -10.72 3.07 -16.42
N GLY A 269 -10.06 2.57 -17.47
CA GLY A 269 -8.61 2.57 -17.59
C GLY A 269 -8.01 3.99 -17.55
N ARG A 270 -6.88 4.13 -16.84
CA ARG A 270 -6.18 5.40 -16.61
C ARG A 270 -4.65 5.22 -16.62
N GLY A 271 -3.95 6.34 -16.73
CA GLY A 271 -2.49 6.38 -16.77
C GLY A 271 -1.94 5.96 -18.13
N SER A 272 -0.73 5.41 -18.11
CA SER A 272 -0.02 4.99 -19.32
C SER A 272 -0.74 3.84 -20.03
N HIS A 273 -0.72 3.85 -21.37
CA HIS A 273 -1.21 2.76 -22.21
C HIS A 273 -0.48 2.73 -23.58
N PRO A 274 -0.28 1.56 -24.22
CA PRO A 274 -0.54 0.22 -23.68
C PRO A 274 0.38 -0.09 -22.49
N PHE A 275 -0.18 -0.61 -21.41
CA PHE A 275 0.57 -1.03 -20.23
C PHE A 275 0.46 -2.54 -20.03
N THR A 276 1.08 -3.30 -20.94
CA THR A 276 1.33 -4.73 -20.74
C THR A 276 2.55 -4.97 -19.84
N GLY A 277 2.76 -4.09 -18.86
CA GLY A 277 3.65 -4.32 -17.71
C GLY A 277 2.97 -5.22 -16.70
N TRP A 278 2.91 -4.83 -15.42
CA TRP A 278 2.25 -5.67 -14.41
C TRP A 278 0.75 -5.90 -14.65
N SER A 279 0.06 -5.08 -15.46
CA SER A 279 -1.35 -5.33 -15.77
C SER A 279 -1.56 -6.59 -16.62
N ALA A 280 -0.50 -7.13 -17.23
CA ALA A 280 -0.52 -8.44 -17.89
C ALA A 280 -0.73 -9.61 -16.90
N LEU A 281 -0.56 -9.40 -15.58
CA LEU A 281 -0.86 -10.39 -14.54
C LEU A 281 -2.33 -10.86 -14.57
N VAL A 282 -3.23 -10.14 -15.26
CA VAL A 282 -4.59 -10.61 -15.53
C VAL A 282 -4.63 -12.00 -16.19
N VAL A 283 -3.62 -12.35 -17.00
CA VAL A 283 -3.52 -13.68 -17.62
C VAL A 283 -3.30 -14.77 -16.57
N LEU A 284 -2.42 -14.52 -15.60
CA LEU A 284 -2.20 -15.43 -14.48
C LEU A 284 -3.43 -15.54 -13.58
N LEU A 285 -4.15 -14.43 -13.36
CA LEU A 285 -5.45 -14.46 -12.66
C LEU A 285 -6.45 -15.36 -13.40
N MET A 286 -6.60 -15.22 -14.71
CA MET A 286 -7.51 -16.05 -15.51
C MET A 286 -7.15 -17.54 -15.46
N GLY A 287 -5.86 -17.87 -15.45
CA GLY A 287 -5.38 -19.25 -15.32
C GLY A 287 -5.32 -19.80 -13.90
N GLU A 288 -5.59 -18.99 -12.87
CA GLU A 288 -5.41 -19.35 -11.44
C GLU A 288 -3.98 -19.86 -11.16
N VAL A 289 -2.98 -19.26 -11.80
CA VAL A 289 -1.55 -19.59 -11.64
C VAL A 289 -0.90 -18.55 -10.72
N TYR A 290 -0.46 -18.98 -9.52
CA TYR A 290 -0.07 -18.07 -8.43
C TYR A 290 1.37 -18.19 -7.96
#